data_AF-Q38FF8-F1
#
_entry.id   AF-Q38FF8-F1
#
_cell.length_a   1.000
_cell.length_b   1.000
_cell.length_c   1.000
_cell.angle_alpha   90.00
_cell.angle_beta   90.00
_cell.angle_gamma   90.00
#
_symmetry.space_group_name_H-M   'P 1'
#
loop_
_entity.id
_entity.type
_entity.pdbx_description
1 polymer ?
#
loop_
_entity_poly.entity_id
_entity_poly.type
_entity_poly.pdbx_seq_one_letter_code
_entity_poly.pdbx_strand_id
1 'polypeptide(L)'
;MPTPRETVVAFLTQACCGTIVALHRMGGMEVMLYKEQLVVMLTRYFNSCWNSLLSGDDPYVVESFNMMKHDNPGCVMRYLFSVGTSVLPDEPPQEIARYSPEDTDDLEAARVTISETLQQLLAERIAVDPFQHSCEGLSLSAERTAWSEKGCPPQNFFEIS
;
A
#
# COMPACT_ATOMS: atom_id res chain seq x y z
N MET A 1 -2.56 2.58 -21.77
CA MET A 1 -2.31 1.69 -20.62
C MET A 1 -1.26 2.34 -19.74
N PRO A 2 -1.44 2.38 -18.42
CA PRO A 2 -0.42 2.88 -17.51
C PRO A 2 0.90 2.11 -17.65
N THR A 3 2.00 2.80 -17.43
CA THR A 3 3.33 2.22 -17.23
C THR A 3 3.43 1.52 -15.88
N PRO A 4 4.41 0.62 -15.69
CA PRO A 4 4.68 0.03 -14.38
C PRO A 4 4.85 1.08 -13.28
N ARG A 5 5.60 2.15 -13.55
CA ARG A 5 5.76 3.28 -12.62
C ARG A 5 4.44 3.95 -12.28
N GLU A 6 3.62 4.29 -13.26
CA GLU A 6 2.30 4.91 -13.01
C GLU A 6 1.40 3.98 -12.16
N THR A 7 1.50 2.67 -12.37
CA THR A 7 0.77 1.67 -11.57
C THR A 7 1.28 1.63 -10.12
N VAL A 8 2.60 1.61 -9.91
CA VAL A 8 3.20 1.68 -8.57
C VAL A 8 2.78 2.96 -7.85
N VAL A 9 2.86 4.11 -8.53
CA VAL A 9 2.47 5.41 -7.98
C VAL A 9 1.01 5.38 -7.57
N ALA A 10 0.09 5.00 -8.47
CA ALA A 10 -1.34 4.96 -8.18
C ALA A 10 -1.67 4.02 -7.03
N PHE A 11 -1.10 2.81 -7.03
CA PHE A 11 -1.32 1.81 -5.99
C PHE A 11 -0.85 2.30 -4.63
N LEU A 12 0.37 2.87 -4.54
CA LEU A 12 0.92 3.40 -3.30
C LEU A 12 0.20 4.64 -2.81
N THR A 13 -0.22 5.54 -3.71
CA THR A 13 -1.03 6.69 -3.35
C THR A 13 -2.31 6.24 -2.65
N GLN A 14 -3.03 5.27 -3.24
CA GLN A 14 -4.25 4.72 -2.63
C GLN A 14 -3.99 4.05 -1.28
N ALA A 15 -2.94 3.22 -1.19
CA ALA A 15 -2.59 2.52 0.03
C ALA A 15 -2.23 3.48 1.18
N CYS A 16 -1.35 4.46 0.91
CA CYS A 16 -0.90 5.43 1.92
C CYS A 16 -2.03 6.39 2.31
N CYS A 17 -2.78 6.92 1.33
CA CYS A 17 -3.91 7.81 1.59
C CYS A 17 -5.00 7.09 2.40
N GLY A 18 -5.35 5.86 2.00
CA GLY A 18 -6.32 5.03 2.73
C GLY A 18 -5.89 4.75 4.17
N THR A 19 -4.59 4.52 4.39
CA THR A 19 -4.01 4.33 5.72
C THR A 19 -4.13 5.59 6.59
N ILE A 20 -3.81 6.77 6.05
CA ILE A 20 -3.93 8.06 6.75
C ILE A 20 -5.38 8.34 7.14
N VAL A 21 -6.31 8.21 6.20
CA VAL A 21 -7.74 8.47 6.45
C VAL A 21 -8.31 7.47 7.45
N ALA A 22 -7.93 6.20 7.34
CA ALA A 22 -8.40 5.17 8.27
C ALA A 22 -7.86 5.38 9.69
N LEU A 23 -6.59 5.81 9.85
CA LEU A 23 -6.04 6.14 11.16
C LEU A 23 -6.78 7.31 11.82
N HIS A 24 -7.04 8.38 11.06
CA HIS A 24 -7.83 9.52 11.53
C HIS A 24 -9.24 9.10 11.97
N ARG A 25 -9.91 8.25 11.18
CA ARG A 25 -11.25 7.72 11.50
C ARG A 25 -11.27 6.89 12.79
N MET A 26 -10.16 6.26 13.16
CA MET A 26 -10.03 5.53 14.43
C MET A 26 -9.67 6.44 15.61
N GLY A 27 -9.53 7.75 15.40
CA GLY A 27 -9.09 8.71 16.43
C GLY A 27 -7.57 8.73 16.65
N GLY A 28 -6.79 8.10 15.76
CA GLY A 28 -5.33 8.08 15.83
C GLY A 28 -4.73 9.40 15.37
N MET A 29 -4.53 10.34 16.29
CA MET A 29 -3.96 11.67 16.02
C MET A 29 -2.82 12.03 16.97
N GLU A 30 -2.37 11.09 17.79
CA GLU A 30 -1.27 11.30 18.73
C GLU A 30 0.06 11.37 17.98
N VAL A 31 0.61 12.58 17.87
CA VAL A 31 1.85 12.87 17.13
C VAL A 31 3.00 11.90 17.45
N MET A 32 3.19 11.57 18.73
CA MET A 32 4.30 10.72 19.17
C MET A 32 4.26 9.29 18.62
N LEU A 33 3.07 8.78 18.26
CA LEU A 33 2.86 7.41 17.78
C LEU A 33 2.34 7.35 16.35
N TYR A 34 2.09 8.51 15.73
CA TYR A 34 1.35 8.60 14.49
C TYR A 34 1.98 7.79 13.36
N LYS A 35 3.29 7.97 13.13
CA LYS A 35 4.02 7.22 12.10
C LYS A 35 4.04 5.72 12.36
N GLU A 36 4.27 5.31 13.60
CA GLU A 36 4.29 3.89 13.96
C GLU A 36 2.92 3.25 13.71
N GLN A 37 1.84 3.95 14.08
CA GLN A 37 0.46 3.52 13.80
C GLN A 37 0.20 3.43 12.29
N LEU A 38 0.64 4.42 11.51
CA LEU A 38 0.53 4.37 10.05
C LEU A 38 1.29 3.18 9.46
N VAL A 39 2.52 2.91 9.93
CA VAL A 39 3.32 1.76 9.48
C VAL A 39 2.62 0.46 9.81
N VAL A 40 2.09 0.28 11.02
CA VAL A 40 1.32 -0.91 11.42
C VAL A 40 0.09 -1.11 10.53
N MET A 41 -0.65 -0.03 10.23
CA MET A 41 -1.81 -0.09 9.34
C MET A 41 -1.44 -0.44 7.91
N LEU A 42 -0.35 0.16 7.39
CA LEU A 42 0.16 -0.14 6.05
C LEU A 42 0.61 -1.60 5.96
N THR A 43 1.27 -2.14 6.99
CA THR A 43 1.63 -3.56 7.07
C THR A 43 0.40 -4.47 6.98
N ARG A 44 -0.68 -4.13 7.71
CA ARG A 44 -1.95 -4.88 7.66
C ARG A 44 -2.61 -4.82 6.28
N TYR A 45 -2.60 -3.64 5.65
CA TYR A 45 -3.09 -3.47 4.29
C TYR A 45 -2.33 -4.38 3.31
N PHE A 46 -1.00 -4.36 3.36
CA PHE A 46 -0.18 -5.21 2.51
C PHE A 46 -0.35 -6.71 2.79
N ASN A 47 -0.48 -7.14 4.04
CA ASN A 47 -0.83 -8.53 4.33
C ASN A 47 -2.19 -8.92 3.74
N SER A 48 -3.16 -8.00 3.73
CA SER A 48 -4.45 -8.24 3.07
C SER A 48 -4.27 -8.37 1.54
N CYS A 49 -3.51 -7.46 0.92
CA CYS A 49 -3.18 -7.56 -0.50
C CYS A 49 -2.45 -8.86 -0.85
N TRP A 50 -1.53 -9.33 0.00
CA TRP A 50 -0.85 -10.61 -0.20
C TRP A 50 -1.85 -11.77 -0.23
N ASN A 51 -2.77 -11.82 0.73
CA ASN A 51 -3.81 -12.84 0.73
C ASN A 51 -4.71 -12.74 -0.51
N SER A 52 -5.08 -11.53 -0.94
CA SER A 52 -5.83 -11.30 -2.17
C SER A 52 -5.08 -11.68 -3.44
N LEU A 53 -3.75 -11.54 -3.47
CA LEU A 53 -2.94 -12.06 -4.56
C LEU A 53 -2.96 -13.58 -4.60
N LEU A 54 -2.89 -14.24 -3.45
CA LEU A 54 -2.93 -15.70 -3.36
C LEU A 54 -4.31 -16.26 -3.74
N SER A 55 -5.39 -15.71 -3.18
CA SER A 55 -6.76 -16.14 -3.45
C SER A 55 -7.29 -15.68 -4.82
N GLY A 56 -6.81 -14.53 -5.32
CA GLY A 56 -7.35 -13.86 -6.50
C GLY A 56 -8.69 -13.16 -6.28
N ASP A 57 -9.04 -12.84 -5.02
CA ASP A 57 -10.36 -12.29 -4.66
C ASP A 57 -10.52 -10.77 -4.87
N ASP A 58 -9.42 -10.03 -5.00
CA ASP A 58 -9.42 -8.60 -5.29
C ASP A 58 -8.86 -8.34 -6.70
N PRO A 59 -9.72 -8.08 -7.70
CA PRO A 59 -9.30 -7.80 -9.07
C PRO A 59 -8.36 -6.60 -9.17
N TYR A 60 -8.55 -5.57 -8.36
CA TYR A 60 -7.71 -4.37 -8.40
C TYR A 60 -6.28 -4.69 -7.98
N VAL A 61 -6.10 -5.48 -6.92
CA VAL A 61 -4.78 -5.91 -6.46
C VAL A 61 -4.11 -6.80 -7.50
N VAL A 62 -4.82 -7.81 -8.02
CA VAL A 62 -4.27 -8.75 -9.02
C VAL A 62 -3.87 -8.02 -10.31
N GLU A 63 -4.73 -7.14 -10.83
CA GLU A 63 -4.45 -6.36 -12.04
C GLU A 63 -3.28 -5.40 -11.83
N SER A 64 -3.23 -4.70 -10.69
CA SER A 64 -2.13 -3.79 -10.36
C SER A 64 -0.79 -4.50 -10.34
N PHE A 65 -0.68 -5.67 -9.68
CA PHE A 65 0.57 -6.43 -9.63
C PHE A 65 0.99 -6.95 -11.00
N ASN A 66 0.04 -7.38 -11.84
CA ASN A 66 0.33 -7.78 -13.22
C ASN A 66 0.84 -6.58 -14.06
N MET A 67 0.24 -5.41 -13.88
CA MET A 67 0.61 -4.18 -14.61
C MET A 67 1.94 -3.58 -14.17
N MET A 68 2.43 -3.93 -12.98
CA MET A 68 3.80 -3.63 -12.52
C MET A 68 4.87 -4.44 -13.27
N LYS A 69 4.48 -5.47 -14.04
CA LYS A 69 5.35 -6.24 -14.94
C LYS A 69 6.60 -6.83 -14.27
N HIS A 70 6.44 -7.33 -13.05
CA HIS A 70 7.49 -8.04 -12.34
C HIS A 70 6.98 -9.43 -11.92
N ASP A 71 7.74 -10.48 -12.26
CA ASP A 71 7.27 -11.87 -12.10
C ASP A 71 7.21 -12.33 -10.63
N ASN A 72 8.01 -11.71 -9.76
CA ASN A 72 8.08 -12.04 -8.35
C ASN A 72 7.27 -11.04 -7.51
N PRO A 73 6.07 -11.42 -7.02
CA PRO A 73 5.21 -10.54 -6.24
C PRO A 73 5.81 -10.19 -4.88
N GLY A 74 6.62 -11.08 -4.28
CA GLY A 74 7.31 -10.79 -3.03
C GLY A 74 8.33 -9.66 -3.14
N CYS A 75 8.99 -9.53 -4.31
CA CYS A 75 9.87 -8.40 -4.57
C CYS A 75 9.08 -7.09 -4.68
N VAL A 76 7.97 -7.12 -5.41
CA VAL A 76 7.05 -5.98 -5.56
C VAL A 76 6.51 -5.54 -4.19
N MET A 77 6.03 -6.48 -3.37
CA MET A 77 5.53 -6.20 -2.02
C MET A 77 6.55 -5.48 -1.14
N ARG A 78 7.81 -5.97 -1.10
CA ARG A 78 8.88 -5.34 -0.31
C ARG A 78 9.23 -3.94 -0.80
N TYR A 79 9.26 -3.76 -2.12
CA TYR A 79 9.50 -2.46 -2.74
C TYR A 79 8.39 -1.47 -2.37
N LEU A 80 7.12 -1.86 -2.58
CA LEU A 80 5.95 -1.05 -2.24
C LEU A 80 5.95 -0.68 -0.75
N PHE A 81 6.23 -1.62 0.14
CA PHE A 81 6.32 -1.37 1.57
C PHE A 81 7.44 -0.38 1.92
N SER A 82 8.64 -0.57 1.37
CA SER A 82 9.78 0.32 1.62
C SER A 82 9.50 1.76 1.14
N VAL A 83 8.93 1.93 -0.05
CA VAL A 83 8.57 3.26 -0.56
C VAL A 83 7.43 3.86 0.27
N GLY A 84 6.37 3.10 0.52
CA GLY A 84 5.20 3.53 1.29
C GLY A 84 5.58 4.04 2.68
N THR A 85 6.33 3.25 3.45
CA THR A 85 6.82 3.65 4.78
C THR A 85 7.71 4.90 4.75
N SER A 86 8.43 5.15 3.65
CA SER A 86 9.27 6.34 3.49
C SER A 86 8.50 7.63 3.19
N VAL A 87 7.26 7.53 2.71
CA VAL A 87 6.41 8.68 2.35
C VAL A 87 5.32 8.97 3.37
N LEU A 88 5.06 8.05 4.30
CA LEU A 88 4.13 8.29 5.40
C LEU A 88 4.63 9.45 6.28
N PRO A 89 3.76 10.42 6.61
CA PRO A 89 4.14 11.60 7.37
C PRO A 89 4.38 11.26 8.85
N ASP A 90 5.25 12.02 9.49
CA ASP A 90 5.53 11.89 10.93
C ASP A 90 4.39 12.48 11.79
N GLU A 91 3.60 13.41 11.23
CA GLU A 91 2.48 14.09 11.89
C GLU A 91 1.20 13.99 11.04
N PRO A 92 0.01 14.09 11.65
CA PRO A 92 -1.23 14.12 10.88
C PRO A 92 -1.28 15.29 9.88
N PRO A 93 -1.62 15.07 8.60
CA PRO A 93 -1.79 16.15 7.64
C PRO A 93 -2.82 17.17 8.11
N GLN A 94 -2.52 18.46 7.96
CA GLN A 94 -3.40 19.53 8.42
C GLN A 94 -4.77 19.49 7.72
N GLU A 95 -4.78 18.99 6.49
CA GLU A 95 -5.96 18.79 5.65
C GLU A 95 -6.97 17.89 6.32
N ILE A 96 -6.55 16.89 7.10
CA ILE A 96 -7.46 15.96 7.77
C ILE A 96 -7.63 16.27 9.26
N ALA A 97 -6.58 16.78 9.90
CA ALA A 97 -6.55 17.05 11.34
C ALA A 97 -7.60 18.07 11.82
N ARG A 98 -8.06 18.95 10.91
CA ARG A 98 -9.06 19.98 11.21
C ARG A 98 -10.51 19.50 11.14
N TYR A 99 -10.75 18.30 10.62
CA TYR A 99 -12.09 17.80 10.35
C TYR A 99 -12.51 16.72 11.34
N SER A 100 -13.81 16.68 11.64
CA SER A 100 -14.38 15.60 12.43
C SER A 100 -14.24 14.27 11.69
N PRO A 101 -13.86 13.17 12.36
CA PRO A 101 -13.91 11.82 11.80
C PRO A 101 -15.29 11.40 11.27
N GLU A 102 -16.36 12.07 11.72
CA GLU A 102 -17.74 11.78 11.35
C GLU A 102 -18.24 12.57 10.14
N ASP A 103 -17.51 13.62 9.72
CA ASP A 103 -17.91 14.46 8.58
C ASP A 103 -17.41 13.85 7.27
N THR A 104 -18.29 13.15 6.55
CA THR A 104 -17.91 12.42 5.33
C THR A 104 -17.43 13.32 4.20
N ASP A 105 -18.02 14.51 4.06
CA ASP A 105 -17.76 15.39 2.92
C ASP A 105 -16.42 16.10 3.10
N ASP A 106 -16.17 16.60 4.30
CA ASP A 106 -14.90 17.22 4.67
C ASP A 106 -13.74 16.21 4.62
N LEU A 107 -13.97 14.97 5.07
CA LEU A 107 -12.97 13.91 4.96
C LEU A 107 -12.66 13.53 3.52
N GLU A 108 -13.64 13.56 2.62
CA GLU A 108 -13.41 13.28 1.20
C GLU A 108 -12.59 14.40 0.55
N ALA A 109 -12.88 15.67 0.88
CA ALA A 109 -12.07 16.80 0.44
C ALA A 109 -10.62 16.70 0.95
N ALA A 110 -10.44 16.35 2.22
CA ALA A 110 -9.12 16.10 2.80
C ALA A 110 -8.38 14.96 2.08
N ARG A 111 -9.08 13.85 1.83
CA ARG A 111 -8.54 12.67 1.12
C ARG A 111 -8.03 13.04 -0.26
N VAL A 112 -8.76 13.85 -1.02
CA VAL A 112 -8.35 14.30 -2.37
C VAL A 112 -7.04 15.09 -2.28
N THR A 113 -6.94 16.08 -1.40
CA THR A 113 -5.72 16.91 -1.24
C THR A 113 -4.51 16.07 -0.80
N ILE A 114 -4.71 15.16 0.15
CA ILE A 114 -3.65 14.23 0.60
C ILE A 114 -3.23 13.31 -0.55
N SER A 115 -4.18 12.80 -1.33
CA SER A 115 -3.92 11.92 -2.47
C SER A 115 -3.09 12.63 -3.54
N GLU A 116 -3.41 13.87 -3.90
CA GLU A 116 -2.67 14.66 -4.88
C GLU A 116 -1.22 14.90 -4.42
N THR A 117 -1.04 15.24 -3.13
CA THR A 117 0.28 15.46 -2.52
C THR A 117 1.12 14.17 -2.55
N LEU A 118 0.54 13.04 -2.13
CA LEU A 118 1.21 11.74 -2.16
C LEU A 118 1.56 11.32 -3.59
N GLN A 119 0.65 11.54 -4.55
CA GLN A 119 0.89 11.20 -5.96
C GLN A 119 2.08 11.98 -6.53
N GLN A 120 2.19 13.29 -6.24
CA GLN A 120 3.33 14.10 -6.66
C GLN A 120 4.63 13.59 -6.02
N LEU A 121 4.64 13.39 -4.70
CA LEU A 121 5.81 12.91 -3.96
C LEU A 121 6.29 11.52 -4.45
N LEU A 122 5.35 10.60 -4.68
CA LEU A 122 5.63 9.26 -5.17
C LEU A 122 6.13 9.30 -6.62
N ALA A 123 5.54 10.11 -7.48
CA ALA A 123 6.01 10.31 -8.84
C ALA A 123 7.47 10.81 -8.84
N GLU A 124 7.84 11.75 -7.98
CA GLU A 124 9.22 12.24 -7.88
C GLU A 124 10.20 11.19 -7.35
N ARG A 125 9.78 10.36 -6.38
CA ARG A 125 10.65 9.37 -5.71
C ARG A 125 10.83 8.07 -6.49
N ILE A 126 9.82 7.61 -7.21
CA ILE A 126 9.84 6.31 -7.88
C ILE A 126 10.58 6.44 -9.21
N ALA A 127 11.62 5.62 -9.38
CA ALA A 127 12.39 5.53 -10.61
C ALA A 127 11.52 5.18 -11.82
N VAL A 128 11.93 5.65 -13.01
CA VAL A 128 11.21 5.39 -14.28
C VAL A 128 10.98 3.89 -14.51
N ASP A 129 11.96 3.06 -14.16
CA ASP A 129 11.88 1.61 -14.18
C ASP A 129 12.18 1.03 -12.78
N PRO A 130 11.17 0.93 -11.89
CA PRO A 130 11.39 0.55 -10.50
C PRO A 130 11.85 -0.90 -10.31
N PHE A 131 11.65 -1.74 -11.32
CA PHE A 131 11.89 -3.18 -11.26
C PHE A 131 12.98 -3.65 -12.24
N GLN A 132 13.90 -2.76 -12.62
CA GLN A 132 15.07 -3.09 -13.45
C GLN A 132 16.17 -3.84 -12.64
N HIS A 133 15.79 -4.90 -11.94
CA HIS A 133 16.68 -5.74 -11.15
C HIS A 133 16.16 -7.17 -11.09
N SER A 134 17.04 -8.14 -10.82
CA SER A 134 16.66 -9.52 -10.55
C SER A 134 16.39 -9.71 -9.06
N CYS A 135 15.28 -10.36 -8.70
CA CYS A 135 15.00 -10.75 -7.33
C CYS A 135 14.86 -12.27 -7.21
N GLU A 136 15.41 -12.86 -6.15
CA GLU A 136 15.12 -14.24 -5.79
C GLU A 136 13.69 -14.37 -5.22
N GLY A 137 12.98 -15.42 -5.62
CA GLY A 137 11.65 -15.76 -5.11
C GLY A 137 10.79 -16.48 -6.15
N LEU A 138 9.60 -16.86 -5.73
CA LEU A 138 8.65 -17.59 -6.58
C LEU A 138 7.87 -16.62 -7.47
N SER A 139 7.44 -17.11 -8.63
CA SER A 139 6.41 -16.42 -9.41
C SER A 139 5.07 -16.48 -8.69
N LEU A 140 4.14 -15.58 -9.03
CA LEU A 140 2.79 -15.61 -8.43
C LEU A 140 2.09 -16.96 -8.61
N SER A 141 2.27 -17.63 -9.76
CA SER A 141 1.69 -18.96 -9.99
C SER A 141 2.29 -20.01 -9.05
N ALA A 142 3.60 -19.95 -8.78
CA ALA A 142 4.26 -20.86 -7.86
C ALA A 142 3.87 -20.60 -6.41
N GLU A 143 3.73 -19.33 -6.00
CA GLU A 143 3.20 -18.94 -4.68
C GLU A 143 1.79 -19.49 -4.47
N ARG A 144 0.89 -19.34 -5.46
CA ARG A 144 -0.49 -19.84 -5.39
C ARG A 144 -0.56 -21.36 -5.29
N THR A 145 0.29 -22.07 -6.04
CA THR A 145 0.39 -23.54 -5.94
C THR A 145 0.84 -23.96 -4.54
N ALA A 146 1.93 -23.38 -4.04
CA ALA A 146 2.44 -23.69 -2.70
C ALA A 146 1.45 -23.33 -1.58
N TRP A 147 0.67 -22.25 -1.75
CA TRP A 147 -0.41 -21.86 -0.84
C TRP A 147 -1.57 -22.85 -0.86
N SER A 148 -1.96 -23.31 -2.04
CA SER A 148 -3.03 -24.29 -2.24
C SER A 148 -2.67 -25.66 -1.66
N GLU A 149 -1.42 -26.11 -1.83
CA GLU A 149 -0.90 -27.35 -1.24
C GLU A 149 -0.93 -27.34 0.30
N LYS A 150 -0.90 -26.16 0.92
CA LYS A 150 -1.01 -25.98 2.38
C LYS A 150 -2.46 -25.85 2.88
N GLY A 151 -3.46 -25.96 2.01
CA GLY A 151 -4.88 -25.82 2.36
C GLY A 151 -5.37 -24.38 2.42
N CYS A 152 -4.73 -23.46 1.69
CA CYS A 152 -5.15 -22.06 1.55
C CYS A 152 -5.27 -21.26 2.87
N PRO A 153 -4.34 -21.40 3.85
CA PRO A 153 -4.44 -20.64 5.09
C PRO A 153 -4.20 -19.14 4.85
N PRO A 154 -4.79 -18.23 5.63
CA PRO A 154 -4.32 -16.84 5.66
C PRO A 154 -2.83 -16.78 6.00
N GLN A 155 -2.08 -15.96 5.27
CA GLN A 155 -0.63 -15.80 5.45
C GLN A 155 -0.28 -14.33 5.61
N ASN A 156 0.52 -14.01 6.63
CA ASN A 156 1.16 -12.70 6.73
C ASN A 156 2.44 -12.73 5.92
N PHE A 157 2.58 -11.79 4.98
CA PHE A 157 3.84 -11.59 4.25
C PHE A 157 4.85 -10.82 5.09
N PHE A 158 4.38 -9.83 5.85
CA PHE A 158 5.15 -9.07 6.82
C PHE A 158 4.74 -9.47 8.23
N GLU A 159 5.71 -9.77 9.08
CA GLU A 159 5.50 -9.97 10.51
C GLU A 159 5.40 -8.60 11.20
N ILE A 160 4.38 -8.42 12.03
CA ILE A 160 4.26 -7.24 12.92
C ILE A 160 4.90 -7.66 14.24
N SER A 161 6.10 -7.13 14.53
CA SER A 161 6.83 -7.36 15.77
C SER A 161 6.46 -6.36 16.85
#